data_AF-A0AAD5FU67-F1
#
_entry.id   AF-A0AAD5FU67-F1
#
_cell.length_a   1.000
_cell.length_b   1.000
_cell.length_c   1.000
_cell.angle_alpha   90.00
_cell.angle_beta   90.00
_cell.angle_gamma   90.00
#
_symmetry.space_group_name_H-M   'P 1'
#
loop_
_entity.id
_entity.type
_entity.pdbx_description
1 polymer ?
#
loop_
_entity_poly.entity_id
_entity_poly.type
_entity_poly.pdbx_seq_one_letter_code
_entity_poly.pdbx_strand_id
1 'polypeptide(L)'
;AFGNAKTLRNDNSSRFGKYMDIQFDFKEPTVIPIGFPRWQGAPIGGHIINYLLEKSRVVHQSHGERNFHIFYQLIEGGEEDLLRRLGLERNAQQYQYLVK
;
A
#
# COMPACT_ATOMS: atom_id res chain seq x y z
N ALA A 1 0.29 -1.98 -2.45
CA ALA A 1 -0.33 -2.42 -3.72
C ALA A 1 -1.30 -1.38 -4.29
N PHE A 2 -2.41 -1.08 -3.62
CA PHE A 2 -3.53 -0.33 -4.20
C PHE A 2 -3.32 1.18 -4.43
N GLY A 3 -2.45 1.84 -3.67
CA GLY A 3 -2.22 3.29 -3.79
C GLY A 3 -0.82 3.65 -4.30
N ASN A 4 -0.03 2.67 -4.74
CA ASN A 4 1.33 2.88 -5.20
C ASN A 4 1.45 2.54 -6.68
N ALA A 5 2.22 3.33 -7.42
CA ALA A 5 2.46 3.16 -8.85
C ALA A 5 3.88 3.60 -9.23
N LYS A 6 4.34 3.13 -10.39
CA LYS A 6 5.59 3.61 -10.99
C LYS A 6 5.35 4.96 -11.67
N THR A 7 6.21 5.92 -11.34
CA THR A 7 6.35 7.22 -12.01
C THR A 7 7.73 7.31 -12.66
N LEU A 8 7.98 8.38 -13.43
CA LEU A 8 9.29 8.60 -14.05
C LEU A 8 10.45 8.74 -13.06
N ARG A 9 10.18 9.20 -11.83
CA ARG A 9 11.20 9.48 -10.80
C ARG A 9 11.27 8.44 -9.69
N ASN A 10 10.23 7.62 -9.54
CA ASN A 10 10.10 6.68 -8.44
C ASN A 10 9.25 5.48 -8.87
N ASP A 11 9.86 4.30 -8.83
CA ASP A 11 9.23 3.03 -9.23
C ASP A 11 8.11 2.57 -8.29
N ASN A 12 8.04 3.08 -7.05
CA ASN A 12 7.05 2.74 -6.03
C ASN A 12 6.51 4.01 -5.35
N SER A 13 6.03 4.97 -6.15
CA SER A 13 5.47 6.23 -5.67
C SER A 13 4.10 6.02 -5.05
N SER A 14 3.92 6.41 -3.78
CA SER A 14 2.60 6.55 -3.17
C SER A 14 1.85 7.70 -3.86
N ARG A 15 0.66 7.41 -4.39
CA ARG A 15 -0.21 8.39 -5.08
C ARG A 15 -1.39 8.83 -4.21
N PHE A 16 -1.13 8.88 -2.92
CA PHE A 16 -2.05 9.32 -1.87
C PHE A 16 -1.25 9.80 -0.66
N GLY A 17 -1.78 10.79 0.04
CA GLY A 17 -1.28 11.19 1.35
C GLY A 17 -1.74 10.21 2.42
N LYS A 18 -0.91 10.02 3.45
CA LYS A 18 -1.26 9.22 4.62
C LYS A 18 -0.89 10.00 5.88
N TYR A 19 -1.86 10.15 6.77
CA TYR A 19 -1.60 10.50 8.15
C TYR A 19 -1.68 9.23 8.98
N MET A 20 -0.71 9.03 9.86
CA MET A 20 -0.66 7.88 10.76
C MET A 20 -0.41 8.40 12.16
N ASP A 21 -1.35 8.13 13.06
CA ASP A 21 -1.13 8.25 14.50
C ASP A 21 -0.78 6.88 15.04
N ILE A 22 0.26 6.82 15.89
CA ILE A 22 0.69 5.60 16.56
C ILE A 22 0.40 5.79 18.03
N GLN A 23 -0.35 4.85 18.60
CA GLN A 23 -0.74 4.83 19.99
C GLN A 23 0.27 3.98 20.78
N PHE A 24 0.80 4.56 21.84
CA PHE A 24 1.77 3.91 22.72
C PHE A 24 1.19 3.77 24.13
N ASP A 25 1.42 2.61 24.74
CA ASP A 25 1.07 2.37 26.14
C ASP A 25 2.15 2.96 27.06
N PHE A 26 1.80 4.06 27.72
CA PHE A 26 2.63 4.71 28.73
C PHE A 26 2.10 4.36 30.12
N LYS A 27 2.28 3.10 30.52
CA LYS A 27 2.07 2.70 31.92
C LYS A 27 3.17 3.27 32.82
N GLU A 28 2.78 3.50 34.08
CA GLU A 28 3.71 3.82 35.17
C GLU A 28 4.93 2.87 35.13
N PRO A 29 6.16 3.38 35.30
CA PRO A 29 7.36 2.56 35.26
C PRO A 29 7.27 1.41 36.25
N THR A 30 7.27 0.17 35.74
CA THR A 30 7.34 -0.99 36.62
C THR A 30 8.78 -1.16 37.08
N VAL A 31 8.98 -1.20 38.40
CA VAL A 31 10.27 -1.57 38.98
C VAL A 31 10.49 -3.05 38.72
N ILE A 32 11.43 -3.36 37.83
CA ILE A 32 11.92 -4.72 37.65
C ILE A 32 12.84 -5.09 38.83
N PRO A 33 13.05 -6.39 39.14
CA PRO A 33 13.77 -6.83 40.35
C PRO A 33 15.17 -6.24 40.54
N ILE A 34 15.78 -5.71 39.47
CA ILE A 34 17.10 -5.07 39.45
C ILE A 34 17.09 -3.57 39.81
N GLY A 35 15.95 -3.01 40.23
CA GLY A 35 15.86 -1.66 40.82
C GLY A 35 15.87 -0.48 39.83
N PHE A 36 16.01 -0.73 38.53
CA PHE A 36 15.95 0.31 37.50
C PHE A 36 14.52 0.45 36.93
N PRO A 37 13.99 1.69 36.78
CA PRO A 37 12.67 1.91 36.17
C PRO A 37 12.69 1.51 34.69
N ARG A 38 11.78 0.63 34.28
CA ARG A 38 11.56 0.29 32.87
C ARG A 38 10.41 1.13 32.31
N TRP A 39 10.74 2.12 31.49
CA TRP A 39 9.76 2.87 30.70
C TRP A 39 9.03 1.93 29.74
N GLN A 40 7.71 1.97 29.78
CA GLN A 40 6.86 1.26 28.84
C GLN A 40 6.36 2.24 27.78
N GLY A 41 6.58 1.88 26.52
CA GLY A 41 6.21 2.63 25.33
C GLY A 41 5.96 1.66 24.18
N ALA A 42 5.30 0.54 24.49
CA ALA A 42 4.98 -0.47 23.49
C ALA A 42 3.88 0.10 22.58
N PRO A 43 4.01 -0.02 21.25
CA PRO A 43 2.94 0.37 20.36
C PRO A 43 1.75 -0.57 20.59
N ILE A 44 0.61 0.00 20.92
CA ILE A 44 -0.64 -0.75 21.16
C ILE A 44 -1.62 -0.64 20.01
N GLY A 45 -1.41 0.33 19.13
CA GLY A 45 -2.28 0.54 17.98
C GLY A 45 -1.87 1.75 17.18
N GLY A 46 -2.74 2.12 16.26
CA GLY A 46 -2.60 3.31 15.45
C GLY A 46 -3.74 3.40 14.46
N HIS A 47 -4.07 4.61 14.01
CA HIS A 47 -5.02 4.83 12.94
C HIS A 47 -4.29 5.38 11.71
N ILE A 48 -4.84 5.06 10.55
CA ILE A 48 -4.31 5.53 9.28
C ILE A 48 -5.45 6.22 8.57
N ILE A 49 -5.25 7.50 8.25
CA ILE A 49 -6.18 8.29 7.45
C ILE A 49 -5.52 8.57 6.10
N ASN A 50 -6.22 8.21 5.04
CA ASN A 50 -5.74 8.37 3.68
C ASN A 50 -6.37 9.61 3.05
N TYR A 51 -5.57 10.38 2.32
CA TYR A 51 -5.98 11.64 1.69
C TYR A 51 -5.63 11.63 0.21
N LEU A 52 -6.49 12.24 -0.60
CA LEU A 52 -6.19 12.62 -1.98
C LEU A 52 -5.58 11.49 -2.82
N LEU A 53 -6.25 10.34 -2.89
CA LEU A 53 -5.88 9.31 -3.84
C LEU A 53 -6.00 9.86 -5.28
N GLU A 54 -4.96 9.70 -6.08
CA GLU A 54 -4.92 10.09 -7.48
C GLU A 54 -5.82 9.19 -8.34
N LYS A 55 -7.13 9.41 -8.28
CA LYS A 55 -8.15 8.59 -8.98
C LYS A 55 -7.95 8.56 -10.51
N SER A 56 -7.46 9.65 -11.09
CA SER A 56 -7.21 9.77 -12.54
C SER A 56 -6.24 8.72 -13.06
N ARG A 57 -5.32 8.24 -12.21
CA ARG A 57 -4.33 7.22 -12.57
C ARG A 57 -4.95 5.90 -13.04
N VAL A 58 -6.18 5.59 -12.64
CA VAL A 58 -6.86 4.36 -13.06
C VAL A 58 -7.08 4.35 -14.56
N VAL A 59 -7.42 5.49 -15.17
CA VAL A 59 -7.80 5.60 -16.60
C VAL A 59 -6.72 6.26 -17.46
N HIS A 60 -5.78 6.97 -16.83
CA HIS A 60 -4.75 7.72 -17.55
C HIS A 60 -3.40 7.66 -16.84
N GLN A 61 -2.35 7.37 -17.60
CA GLN A 61 -0.96 7.41 -17.16
C GLN A 61 -0.16 8.24 -18.17
N SER A 62 0.73 9.07 -17.67
CA SER A 62 1.71 9.77 -18.50
C SER A 62 2.68 8.76 -19.13
N HIS A 63 3.24 9.10 -20.29
CA HIS A 63 4.20 8.24 -20.98
C HIS A 63 5.35 7.81 -20.06
N GLY A 64 5.63 6.50 -20.00
CA GLY A 64 6.65 5.91 -19.14
C GLY A 64 6.24 5.66 -17.68
N GLU A 65 5.04 6.07 -17.28
CA GLU A 65 4.45 5.73 -15.98
C GLU A 65 3.55 4.49 -16.07
N ARG A 66 3.25 3.87 -14.93
CA ARG A 66 2.33 2.72 -14.86
C ARG A 66 1.10 3.04 -14.02
N ASN A 67 0.10 2.17 -14.16
CA ASN A 67 -1.05 2.14 -13.28
C ASN A 67 -0.65 1.60 -11.88
N PHE A 68 -1.61 1.52 -10.95
CA PHE A 68 -1.39 0.97 -9.61
C PHE A 68 -0.88 -0.46 -9.65
N HIS A 69 0.06 -0.78 -8.76
CA HIS A 69 0.73 -2.09 -8.75
C HIS A 69 -0.23 -3.27 -8.58
N ILE A 70 -1.37 -3.07 -7.92
CA ILE A 70 -2.33 -4.15 -7.69
C ILE A 70 -2.81 -4.81 -8.97
N PHE A 71 -2.99 -4.07 -10.07
CA PHE A 71 -3.48 -4.65 -11.31
C PHE A 71 -2.50 -5.64 -11.92
N TYR A 72 -1.22 -5.26 -11.97
CA TYR A 72 -0.14 -6.13 -12.45
C TYR A 72 0.05 -7.33 -11.51
N GLN A 73 0.02 -7.11 -10.19
CA GLN A 73 0.13 -8.18 -9.19
C GLN A 73 -1.02 -9.19 -9.29
N LEU A 74 -2.25 -8.72 -9.53
CA LEU A 74 -3.41 -9.60 -9.71
C LEU A 74 -3.29 -10.40 -11.00
N ILE A 75 -2.99 -9.74 -12.13
CA ILE A 75 -2.93 -10.39 -13.44
C ILE A 75 -1.79 -11.41 -13.53
N GLU A 76 -0.61 -11.06 -13.02
CA GLU A 76 0.56 -11.94 -13.11
C GLU A 76 0.63 -12.96 -11.96
N GLY A 77 0.13 -12.60 -10.77
CA GLY A 77 0.27 -13.40 -9.56
C GLY A 77 -1.01 -14.06 -9.04
N GLY A 78 -2.18 -13.78 -9.63
CA GLY A 78 -3.45 -14.39 -9.22
C GLY A 78 -3.50 -15.90 -9.53
N GLU A 79 -4.27 -16.67 -8.76
CA GLU A 79 -4.51 -18.09 -9.06
C GLU A 79 -5.40 -18.26 -10.31
N GLU A 80 -5.21 -19.33 -11.08
CA GLU A 80 -5.97 -19.59 -12.31
C GLU A 80 -7.50 -19.56 -12.09
N ASP A 81 -7.99 -20.16 -11.02
CA ASP A 81 -9.42 -20.17 -10.71
C ASP A 81 -9.95 -18.76 -10.39
N LEU A 82 -9.15 -17.93 -9.72
CA LEU A 82 -9.50 -16.53 -9.45
C LEU A 82 -9.53 -15.72 -10.74
N LEU A 83 -8.50 -15.85 -11.58
CA LEU A 83 -8.42 -15.17 -12.86
C LEU A 83 -9.59 -15.56 -13.77
N ARG A 84 -9.91 -16.86 -13.87
CA ARG A 84 -11.06 -17.34 -14.63
C ARG A 84 -12.39 -16.80 -14.11
N ARG A 85 -12.59 -16.77 -12.78
CA ARG A 85 -13.81 -16.20 -12.16
C ARG A 85 -13.96 -14.71 -12.43
N LEU A 86 -12.85 -13.98 -12.49
CA LEU A 86 -12.82 -12.54 -12.77
C LEU A 86 -12.79 -12.21 -14.28
N GLY A 87 -12.71 -13.23 -15.15
CA GLY A 87 -12.61 -13.04 -16.60
C GLY A 87 -11.29 -12.39 -17.02
N LEU A 88 -10.20 -12.67 -16.31
CA LEU A 88 -8.89 -12.09 -16.53
C LEU A 88 -7.96 -13.10 -17.22
N GLU A 89 -7.26 -12.65 -18.26
CA GLU A 89 -6.13 -13.33 -18.87
C GLU A 89 -4.80 -12.82 -18.30
N ARG A 90 -3.78 -13.71 -18.21
CA ARG A 90 -2.41 -13.40 -17.76
C ARG A 90 -1.61 -12.62 -18.81
N ASN A 91 -2.16 -11.51 -19.27
CA ASN A 91 -1.47 -10.62 -20.18
C ASN A 91 -1.89 -9.18 -19.93
N ALA A 92 -1.07 -8.44 -19.18
CA ALA A 92 -1.33 -7.04 -18.89
C ALA A 92 -1.46 -6.18 -20.17
N GLN A 93 -0.89 -6.62 -21.30
CA GLN A 93 -0.91 -5.90 -22.58
C GLN A 93 -2.29 -5.89 -23.25
N GLN A 94 -3.23 -6.73 -22.82
CA GLN A 94 -4.58 -6.76 -23.36
C GLN A 94 -5.52 -5.73 -22.73
N TYR A 95 -5.12 -5.12 -21.61
CA TYR A 95 -5.98 -4.19 -20.88
C TYR A 95 -5.62 -2.75 -21.20
N GLN A 96 -6.51 -2.06 -21.90
CA GLN A 96 -6.30 -0.68 -22.37
C GLN A 96 -5.82 0.30 -21.27
N TYR A 97 -6.27 0.13 -20.03
CA TYR A 97 -5.87 1.00 -18.92
C TYR A 97 -4.55 0.62 -18.24
N LEU A 98 -3.88 -0.44 -18.69
CA LEU A 98 -2.57 -0.87 -18.19
C LEU A 98 -1.43 -0.62 -19.17
N VAL A 99 -1.76 -0.29 -20.44
CA VAL A 99 -0.84 -0.20 -21.57
C VAL A 99 -0.92 1.21 -22.17
N LYS A 100 -0.02 2.09 -21.73
CA LYS A 100 0.21 3.42 -22.29
C LYS A 100 1.70 3.76 -22.24
#